data_AF-A0A838TZQ1-F1
#
_entry.id   AF-A0A838TZQ1-F1
#
_cell.length_a   1.000
_cell.length_b   1.000
_cell.length_c   1.000
_cell.angle_alpha   90.00
_cell.angle_beta   90.00
_cell.angle_gamma   90.00
#
_symmetry.space_group_name_H-M   'P 1'
#
loop_
_entity.id
_entity.type
_entity.pdbx_description
1 polymer ?
#
loop_
_entity_poly.entity_id
_entity_poly.type
_entity_poly.pdbx_seq_one_letter_code
_entity_poly.pdbx_strand_id
1 'polypeptide(L)'
;HETHFTGSGDILQENSKKYEFGNEITNININSTIMNFVERKIKNKQQELIEFPLDVSYEDLEIYETLEEIQVATVYCIDLSSTMKYSSMYNDLSRIEAAKRALWSLYILNKKYFPLDSIYLLGFGSVASKIDTFDIPFLKTFETNADFLHYTNYQSAYRLAKKILKKNGAKNKRIVMITDGHPSACFIDNSNEKDKIVKQRPYSHFYMPDKQELNRQYSKKNNIEFEIKDNQIVYLCYRYRQIDQYIGEQTIKEAKKTFEEGINIDTIMVSEDDTLLDFINELAKTVNGKSIYINPKDIDKILIKDYLLNKKKTIRK
;
A
#
# COMPACT_ATOMS: atom_id res chain seq x y z
N HIS A 1 10.19 -0.40 3.28
CA HIS A 1 10.35 -1.32 4.41
C HIS A 1 11.14 -0.71 5.59
N GLU A 2 11.37 0.60 5.66
CA GLU A 2 12.06 1.18 6.84
C GLU A 2 11.14 1.19 8.07
N THR A 3 11.68 0.75 9.22
CA THR A 3 11.01 0.70 10.53
C THR A 3 11.82 1.46 11.58
N HIS A 4 11.12 2.08 12.53
CA HIS A 4 11.69 2.72 13.72
C HIS A 4 11.50 1.89 15.01
N PHE A 5 10.90 0.71 14.92
CA PHE A 5 10.63 -0.15 16.06
C PHE A 5 11.79 -1.13 16.29
N THR A 6 12.28 -1.19 17.53
CA THR A 6 13.22 -2.20 18.04
C THR A 6 12.43 -3.24 18.84
N GLY A 7 12.70 -4.54 18.66
CA GLY A 7 11.91 -5.61 19.28
C GLY A 7 12.43 -7.02 18.97
N SER A 8 11.80 -8.04 19.54
CA SER A 8 12.18 -9.45 19.42
C SER A 8 11.92 -10.00 18.01
N GLY A 9 12.97 -10.07 17.18
CA GLY A 9 12.95 -10.72 15.86
C GLY A 9 13.98 -11.84 15.76
N ASP A 10 14.01 -12.56 14.63
CA ASP A 10 14.92 -13.71 14.44
C ASP A 10 16.31 -13.31 13.90
N ILE A 11 16.49 -12.08 13.40
CA ILE A 11 17.75 -11.62 12.81
C ILE A 11 18.57 -10.87 13.86
N LEU A 12 19.68 -11.48 14.28
CA LEU A 12 20.67 -10.91 15.18
C LEU A 12 21.39 -9.72 14.52
N GLN A 13 21.44 -8.58 15.21
CA GLN A 13 22.34 -7.48 14.88
C GLN A 13 23.72 -7.73 15.49
N GLU A 14 24.77 -7.12 14.91
CA GLU A 14 26.10 -7.14 15.54
C GLU A 14 26.14 -6.33 16.84
N ASN A 15 25.27 -5.32 16.96
CA ASN A 15 25.16 -4.53 18.18
C ASN A 15 24.46 -5.33 19.29
N SER A 16 24.99 -5.22 20.50
CA SER A 16 24.39 -5.75 21.72
C SER A 16 23.96 -4.62 22.66
N LYS A 17 23.00 -4.94 23.52
CA LYS A 17 22.57 -4.10 24.63
C LYS A 17 22.64 -4.88 25.93
N LYS A 18 22.69 -4.16 27.05
CA LYS A 18 22.60 -4.77 28.39
C LYS A 18 21.27 -5.49 28.56
N TYR A 19 21.34 -6.65 29.21
CA TYR A 19 20.16 -7.43 29.54
C TYR A 19 19.27 -6.69 30.55
N GLU A 20 17.97 -6.62 30.26
CA GLU A 20 16.95 -6.12 31.18
C GLU A 20 15.96 -7.23 31.54
N PHE A 21 15.39 -7.16 32.75
CA PHE A 21 14.45 -8.16 33.23
C PHE A 21 13.23 -8.25 32.31
N GLY A 22 12.99 -9.43 31.74
CA GLY A 22 11.94 -9.68 30.74
C GLY A 22 12.44 -9.80 29.30
N ASN A 23 13.73 -9.59 29.04
CA ASN A 23 14.33 -9.95 27.75
C ASN A 23 14.50 -11.47 27.62
N GLU A 24 14.44 -11.98 26.39
CA GLU A 24 14.71 -13.39 26.11
C GLU A 24 16.22 -13.68 26.22
N ILE A 25 16.55 -14.80 26.86
CA ILE A 25 17.94 -15.26 27.11
C ILE A 25 18.54 -15.97 25.89
N THR A 26 17.72 -16.28 24.88
CA THR A 26 18.08 -17.02 23.67
C THR A 26 19.21 -16.36 22.86
N ASN A 27 19.35 -15.04 22.94
CA ASN A 27 20.26 -14.24 22.12
C ASN A 27 21.40 -13.58 22.93
N ILE A 28 21.92 -14.25 23.96
CA ILE A 28 23.07 -13.74 24.74
C ILE A 28 24.30 -13.56 23.84
N ASN A 29 24.89 -12.36 23.90
CA ASN A 29 26.21 -12.09 23.36
C ASN A 29 27.26 -12.55 24.38
N ILE A 30 27.75 -13.78 24.19
CA ILE A 30 28.73 -14.42 25.08
C ILE A 30 30.03 -13.61 25.16
N ASN A 31 30.48 -13.05 24.04
CA ASN A 31 31.76 -12.32 23.99
C ASN A 31 31.70 -11.05 24.85
N SER A 32 30.68 -10.21 24.65
CA SER A 32 30.49 -9.02 25.47
C SER A 32 30.21 -9.37 26.92
N THR A 33 29.46 -10.45 27.18
CA THR A 33 29.16 -10.91 28.54
C THR A 33 30.42 -11.31 29.30
N ILE A 34 31.31 -12.09 28.68
CA ILE A 34 32.59 -12.48 29.29
C ILE A 34 33.48 -11.26 29.49
N MET A 35 33.50 -10.33 28.52
CA MET A 35 34.27 -9.09 28.65
C MET A 35 33.80 -8.27 29.86
N ASN A 36 32.49 -8.06 30.00
CA ASN A 36 31.89 -7.34 31.13
C ASN A 36 32.19 -8.04 32.48
N PHE A 37 32.10 -9.38 32.52
CA PHE A 37 32.49 -10.18 33.69
C PHE A 37 33.94 -9.93 34.10
N VAL A 38 34.89 -9.99 33.15
CA VAL A 38 36.31 -9.77 33.43
C VAL A 38 36.55 -8.34 33.93
N GLU A 39 35.94 -7.34 33.27
CA GLU A 39 36.02 -5.95 33.70
C GLU A 39 35.51 -5.75 35.13
N ARG A 40 34.40 -6.42 35.49
CA ARG A 40 33.82 -6.36 36.84
C ARG A 40 34.77 -6.95 37.88
N LYS A 41 35.36 -8.13 37.63
CA LYS A 41 36.33 -8.76 38.54
C LYS A 41 37.56 -7.86 38.77
N ILE A 42 38.09 -7.25 37.70
CA ILE A 42 39.22 -6.31 37.78
C ILE A 42 38.85 -5.07 38.62
N LYS A 43 37.70 -4.43 38.33
CA LYS A 43 37.24 -3.22 39.06
C LYS A 43 37.04 -3.48 40.55
N ASN A 44 36.53 -4.66 40.91
CA ASN A 44 36.30 -5.04 42.30
C ASN A 44 37.58 -5.47 43.04
N LYS A 45 38.76 -5.36 42.42
CA LYS A 45 40.07 -5.76 42.96
C LYS A 45 40.09 -7.20 43.47
N GLN A 46 39.25 -8.07 42.90
CA GLN A 46 39.31 -9.51 43.15
C GLN A 46 40.47 -10.07 42.32
N GLN A 47 41.64 -10.17 42.93
CA GLN A 47 42.86 -10.75 42.33
C GLN A 47 42.87 -12.29 42.35
N GLU A 48 41.74 -12.91 42.63
CA GLU A 48 41.61 -14.38 42.64
C GLU A 48 41.72 -14.94 41.22
N LEU A 49 42.25 -16.17 41.11
CA LEU A 49 42.23 -16.89 39.83
C LEU A 49 40.78 -17.04 39.35
N ILE A 50 40.55 -16.85 38.06
CA ILE A 50 39.26 -17.13 37.44
C ILE A 50 39.06 -18.65 37.47
N GLU A 51 38.15 -19.11 38.31
CA GLU A 51 37.76 -20.52 38.42
C GLU A 51 36.46 -20.80 37.65
N PHE A 52 36.29 -22.05 37.18
CA PHE A 52 35.08 -22.50 36.51
C PHE A 52 34.20 -23.31 37.47
N PRO A 53 32.86 -23.14 37.45
CA PRO A 53 32.10 -22.29 36.53
C PRO A 53 32.22 -20.79 36.83
N LEU A 54 32.13 -19.95 35.78
CA LEU A 54 32.21 -18.50 35.92
C LEU A 54 31.05 -17.95 36.75
N ASP A 55 31.36 -17.09 37.72
CA ASP A 55 30.39 -16.35 38.55
C ASP A 55 29.83 -15.12 37.80
N VAL A 56 29.09 -15.37 36.72
CA VAL A 56 28.47 -14.34 35.87
C VAL A 56 27.23 -13.77 36.55
N SER A 57 27.18 -12.44 36.70
CA SER A 57 26.02 -11.74 37.27
C SER A 57 25.12 -11.13 36.18
N TYR A 58 23.89 -10.75 36.54
CA TYR A 58 22.94 -10.14 35.59
C TYR A 58 23.45 -8.85 34.92
N GLU A 59 24.31 -8.10 35.60
CA GLU A 59 24.91 -6.86 35.08
C GLU A 59 26.00 -7.09 34.03
N ASP A 60 26.54 -8.31 33.97
CA ASP A 60 27.50 -8.71 32.94
C ASP A 60 26.80 -9.07 31.62
N LEU A 61 25.54 -9.52 31.70
CA LEU A 61 24.81 -10.06 30.57
C LEU A 61 24.52 -8.99 29.52
N GLU A 62 24.93 -9.29 28.30
CA GLU A 62 24.51 -8.59 27.10
C GLU A 62 23.78 -9.52 26.16
N ILE A 63 22.79 -8.98 25.47
CA ILE A 63 22.03 -9.68 24.43
C ILE A 63 22.21 -8.95 23.11
N TYR A 64 22.29 -9.70 22.02
CA TYR A 64 22.22 -9.13 20.69
C TYR A 64 20.86 -8.45 20.49
N GLU A 65 20.87 -7.26 19.91
CA GLU A 65 19.63 -6.67 19.44
C GLU A 65 19.13 -7.49 18.25
N THR A 66 17.81 -7.62 18.12
CA THR A 66 17.21 -8.30 16.96
C THR A 66 16.46 -7.28 16.11
N LEU A 67 16.54 -7.44 14.80
CA LEU A 67 15.70 -6.68 13.89
C LEU A 67 14.34 -7.35 13.83
N GLU A 68 13.30 -6.60 14.18
CA GLU A 68 11.93 -6.99 13.84
C GLU A 68 11.80 -6.97 12.32
N GLU A 69 11.74 -8.13 11.66
CA GLU A 69 11.27 -8.20 10.28
C GLU A 69 9.79 -7.85 10.27
N ILE A 70 9.47 -6.57 10.09
CA ILE A 70 8.09 -6.15 10.04
C ILE A 70 7.50 -6.59 8.70
N GLN A 71 6.80 -7.72 8.73
CA GLN A 71 5.92 -8.14 7.66
C GLN A 71 5.00 -6.98 7.27
N VAL A 72 4.96 -6.66 5.98
CA VAL A 72 4.06 -5.64 5.44
C VAL A 72 2.88 -6.33 4.75
N ALA A 73 1.68 -5.85 5.04
CA ALA A 73 0.50 -6.18 4.24
C ALA A 73 0.23 -5.05 3.23
N THR A 74 0.34 -5.37 1.95
CA THR A 74 0.18 -4.41 0.85
C THR A 74 -1.00 -4.79 -0.04
N VAL A 75 -1.87 -3.82 -0.31
CA VAL A 75 -2.89 -3.92 -1.35
C VAL A 75 -2.50 -3.03 -2.51
N TYR A 76 -2.30 -3.61 -3.69
CA TYR A 76 -2.16 -2.85 -4.93
C TYR A 76 -3.52 -2.68 -5.60
N CYS A 77 -3.90 -1.43 -5.88
CA CYS A 77 -5.16 -1.08 -6.52
C CYS A 77 -4.87 -0.53 -7.92
N ILE A 78 -5.28 -1.24 -8.96
CA ILE A 78 -5.14 -0.79 -10.35
C ILE A 78 -6.45 -0.20 -10.87
N ASP A 79 -6.36 1.00 -11.42
CA ASP A 79 -7.47 1.68 -12.06
C ASP A 79 -7.81 1.00 -13.40
N LEU A 80 -9.07 0.63 -13.55
CA LEU A 80 -9.66 0.02 -14.74
C LEU A 80 -10.72 0.93 -15.38
N SER A 81 -10.78 2.20 -15.01
CA SER A 81 -11.68 3.19 -15.61
C SER A 81 -11.41 3.39 -17.10
N SER A 82 -12.37 4.00 -17.81
CA SER A 82 -12.22 4.22 -19.26
C SER A 82 -11.09 5.18 -19.63
N THR A 83 -10.67 6.08 -18.72
CA THR A 83 -9.59 7.04 -18.99
C THR A 83 -8.23 6.35 -19.11
N MET A 84 -8.07 5.19 -18.47
CA MET A 84 -6.88 4.33 -18.58
C MET A 84 -6.70 3.70 -19.97
N LYS A 85 -7.75 3.68 -20.80
CA LYS A 85 -7.68 3.19 -22.20
C LYS A 85 -6.92 4.17 -23.10
N TYR A 86 -6.85 5.44 -22.73
CA TYR A 86 -6.30 6.49 -23.58
C TYR A 86 -4.79 6.32 -23.79
N SER A 87 -4.37 6.51 -25.04
CA SER A 87 -2.97 6.71 -25.45
C SER A 87 -2.93 8.02 -26.23
N SER A 88 -1.99 8.91 -25.92
CA SER A 88 -1.92 10.25 -26.50
C SER A 88 -1.48 10.25 -27.96
N MET A 89 -0.74 9.22 -28.39
CA MET A 89 -0.28 9.08 -29.78
C MET A 89 -0.47 7.65 -30.32
N TYR A 90 -0.63 7.56 -31.64
CA TYR A 90 -0.66 6.30 -32.37
C TYR A 90 0.69 5.55 -32.18
N ASN A 91 0.66 4.26 -31.83
CA ASN A 91 1.79 3.39 -31.43
C ASN A 91 2.37 3.54 -29.99
N ASP A 92 1.88 4.45 -29.15
CA ASP A 92 2.33 4.53 -27.76
C ASP A 92 1.55 3.56 -26.85
N LEU A 93 2.25 3.03 -25.85
CA LEU A 93 1.71 2.14 -24.82
C LEU A 93 0.56 2.84 -24.07
N SER A 94 -0.59 2.18 -23.97
CA SER A 94 -1.73 2.74 -23.22
C SER A 94 -1.43 2.84 -21.72
N ARG A 95 -2.11 3.76 -21.02
CA ARG A 95 -1.95 3.91 -19.56
C ARG A 95 -2.22 2.60 -18.82
N ILE A 96 -3.22 1.83 -19.25
CA ILE A 96 -3.53 0.52 -18.67
C ILE A 96 -2.40 -0.50 -18.89
N GLU A 97 -1.76 -0.52 -20.05
CA GLU A 97 -0.62 -1.41 -20.32
C GLU A 97 0.59 -1.02 -19.47
N ALA A 98 0.88 0.28 -19.34
CA ALA A 98 1.90 0.77 -18.43
C ALA A 98 1.57 0.39 -16.97
N ALA A 99 0.36 0.64 -16.51
CA ALA A 99 -0.10 0.29 -15.16
C ALA A 99 0.04 -1.21 -14.86
N LYS A 100 -0.32 -2.09 -15.82
CA LYS A 100 -0.10 -3.55 -15.69
C LYS A 100 1.38 -3.90 -15.54
N ARG A 101 2.25 -3.30 -16.35
CA ARG A 101 3.71 -3.55 -16.27
C ARG A 101 4.27 -3.10 -14.94
N ALA A 102 3.86 -1.93 -14.43
CA ALA A 102 4.23 -1.48 -13.09
C ALA A 102 3.73 -2.43 -12.02
N LEU A 103 2.44 -2.78 -12.05
CA LEU A 103 1.82 -3.68 -11.09
C LEU A 103 2.54 -5.03 -11.04
N TRP A 104 2.76 -5.64 -12.20
CA TRP A 104 3.43 -6.93 -12.30
C TRP A 104 4.88 -6.85 -11.81
N SER A 105 5.61 -5.80 -12.20
CA SER A 105 6.98 -5.59 -11.72
C SER A 105 7.01 -5.47 -10.20
N LEU A 106 6.14 -4.65 -9.61
CA LEU A 106 6.04 -4.48 -8.15
C LEU A 106 5.69 -5.80 -7.47
N TYR A 107 4.74 -6.56 -8.01
CA TYR A 107 4.35 -7.87 -7.49
C TYR A 107 5.52 -8.86 -7.50
N ILE A 108 6.21 -9.02 -8.64
CA ILE A 108 7.36 -9.93 -8.76
C ILE A 108 8.49 -9.50 -7.83
N LEU A 109 8.83 -8.21 -7.82
CA LEU A 109 9.90 -7.69 -6.97
C LEU A 109 9.58 -7.92 -5.49
N ASN A 110 8.34 -7.64 -5.07
CA ASN A 110 7.92 -7.86 -3.70
C ASN A 110 7.98 -9.35 -3.33
N LYS A 111 7.43 -10.25 -4.16
CA LYS A 111 7.55 -11.70 -3.93
C LYS A 111 8.98 -12.23 -3.92
N LYS A 112 9.87 -11.64 -4.72
CA LYS A 112 11.27 -12.06 -4.80
C LYS A 112 12.11 -11.60 -3.60
N TYR A 113 11.89 -10.38 -3.12
CA TYR A 113 12.74 -9.76 -2.10
C TYR A 113 12.12 -9.74 -0.69
N PHE A 114 10.80 -9.83 -0.59
CA PHE A 114 10.05 -9.83 0.66
C PHE A 114 9.01 -10.97 0.65
N PRO A 115 9.47 -12.24 0.63
CA PRO A 115 8.58 -13.39 0.47
C PRO A 115 7.57 -13.55 1.62
N LEU A 116 7.88 -13.01 2.80
CA LEU A 116 6.98 -13.00 3.95
C LEU A 116 5.86 -11.97 3.83
N ASP A 117 5.98 -10.95 2.97
CA ASP A 117 4.96 -9.91 2.82
C ASP A 117 3.65 -10.48 2.26
N SER A 118 2.55 -9.98 2.82
CA SER A 118 1.21 -10.28 2.33
C SER A 118 0.84 -9.31 1.21
N ILE A 119 0.51 -9.82 0.02
CA ILE A 119 0.17 -9.00 -1.14
C ILE A 119 -1.24 -9.35 -1.61
N TYR A 120 -2.05 -8.33 -1.85
CA TYR A 120 -3.39 -8.44 -2.41
C TYR A 120 -3.55 -7.50 -3.60
N LEU A 121 -4.38 -7.88 -4.57
CA LEU A 121 -4.62 -7.13 -5.79
C LEU A 121 -6.09 -6.76 -5.92
N LEU A 122 -6.35 -5.50 -6.22
CA LEU A 122 -7.68 -4.96 -6.47
C LEU A 122 -7.71 -4.24 -7.81
N GLY A 123 -8.79 -4.45 -8.57
CA GLY A 123 -9.16 -3.61 -9.70
C GLY A 123 -10.27 -2.69 -9.26
N PHE A 124 -10.29 -1.46 -9.77
CA PHE A 124 -11.40 -0.56 -9.46
C PHE A 124 -11.80 0.29 -10.64
N GLY A 125 -13.10 0.55 -10.71
CA GLY A 125 -13.73 1.62 -11.46
C GLY A 125 -14.69 2.35 -10.53
N SER A 126 -15.98 2.43 -10.89
CA SER A 126 -17.04 2.88 -9.96
C SER A 126 -17.18 1.99 -8.73
N VAL A 127 -16.83 0.71 -8.89
CA VAL A 127 -16.80 -0.32 -7.85
C VAL A 127 -15.46 -1.04 -7.92
N ALA A 128 -14.94 -1.45 -6.77
CA ALA A 128 -13.72 -2.23 -6.63
C ALA A 128 -14.00 -3.72 -6.51
N SER A 129 -13.06 -4.51 -6.98
CA SER A 129 -13.14 -5.96 -7.00
C SER A 129 -11.77 -6.60 -6.80
N LYS A 130 -11.74 -7.82 -6.29
CA LYS A 130 -10.50 -8.59 -6.20
C LYS A 130 -10.05 -9.05 -7.57
N ILE A 131 -8.74 -9.13 -7.75
CA ILE A 131 -8.07 -9.63 -8.96
C ILE A 131 -7.17 -10.80 -8.55
N ASP A 132 -7.15 -11.86 -9.37
CA ASP A 132 -6.11 -12.88 -9.26
C ASP A 132 -4.78 -12.38 -9.85
N THR A 133 -3.69 -12.73 -9.19
CA THR A 133 -2.32 -12.47 -9.65
C THR A 133 -2.04 -12.91 -11.08
N PHE A 134 -2.59 -14.04 -11.53
CA PHE A 134 -2.38 -14.53 -12.91
C PHE A 134 -3.19 -13.74 -13.95
N ASP A 135 -4.17 -12.94 -13.51
CA ASP A 135 -5.02 -12.16 -14.39
C ASP A 135 -4.47 -10.77 -14.73
N ILE A 136 -3.40 -10.30 -14.04
CA ILE A 136 -2.73 -9.02 -14.31
C ILE A 136 -2.52 -8.74 -15.82
N PRO A 137 -1.91 -9.65 -16.62
CA PRO A 137 -1.76 -9.45 -18.07
C PRO A 137 -3.08 -9.20 -18.81
N PHE A 138 -4.14 -9.87 -18.36
CA PHE A 138 -5.42 -9.94 -19.06
C PHE A 138 -6.41 -8.86 -18.65
N LEU A 139 -6.08 -8.04 -17.64
CA LEU A 139 -6.96 -6.96 -17.18
C LEU A 139 -7.38 -6.03 -18.33
N LYS A 140 -8.61 -5.56 -18.32
CA LYS A 140 -9.10 -4.60 -19.32
C LYS A 140 -9.83 -3.49 -18.61
N THR A 141 -9.79 -2.31 -19.22
CA THR A 141 -10.60 -1.19 -18.77
C THR A 141 -12.07 -1.48 -19.01
N PHE A 142 -12.94 -0.96 -18.15
CA PHE A 142 -14.38 -1.00 -18.37
C PHE A 142 -14.76 -0.14 -19.58
N GLU A 143 -15.70 -0.65 -20.38
CA GLU A 143 -16.20 0.05 -21.56
C GLU A 143 -17.28 1.05 -21.18
N THR A 144 -17.32 2.20 -21.86
CA THR A 144 -18.32 3.26 -21.62
C THR A 144 -19.74 2.84 -21.97
N ASN A 145 -19.88 1.87 -22.87
CA ASN A 145 -21.16 1.50 -23.48
C ASN A 145 -21.83 0.29 -22.80
N ALA A 146 -21.09 -0.42 -21.96
CA ALA A 146 -21.56 -1.66 -21.35
C ALA A 146 -22.19 -1.42 -19.99
N ASP A 147 -21.51 -0.68 -19.11
CA ASP A 147 -21.91 -0.50 -17.71
C ASP A 147 -21.41 0.83 -17.12
N PHE A 148 -21.98 1.23 -15.98
CA PHE A 148 -21.53 2.40 -15.21
C PHE A 148 -20.22 2.17 -14.44
N LEU A 149 -19.48 1.09 -14.71
CA LEU A 149 -18.22 0.78 -14.02
C LEU A 149 -17.03 1.62 -14.48
N HIS A 150 -17.13 2.30 -15.63
CA HIS A 150 -16.02 2.99 -16.28
C HIS A 150 -15.56 4.30 -15.61
N TYR A 151 -16.20 4.74 -14.52
CA TYR A 151 -15.74 5.88 -13.72
C TYR A 151 -14.65 5.46 -12.73
N THR A 152 -14.11 6.41 -11.99
CA THR A 152 -12.94 6.23 -11.12
C THR A 152 -13.31 6.55 -9.68
N ASN A 153 -13.59 5.50 -8.87
CA ASN A 153 -14.00 5.64 -7.48
C ASN A 153 -12.89 5.16 -6.52
N TYR A 154 -12.08 6.11 -6.04
CA TYR A 154 -11.01 5.84 -5.08
C TYR A 154 -11.55 5.31 -3.75
N GLN A 155 -12.72 5.80 -3.32
CA GLN A 155 -13.32 5.35 -2.07
C GLN A 155 -13.68 3.87 -2.12
N SER A 156 -14.09 3.36 -3.28
CA SER A 156 -14.35 1.93 -3.45
C SER A 156 -13.09 1.11 -3.25
N ALA A 157 -11.97 1.53 -3.83
CA ALA A 157 -10.69 0.86 -3.65
C ALA A 157 -10.24 0.90 -2.18
N TYR A 158 -10.27 2.06 -1.54
CA TYR A 158 -9.88 2.22 -0.14
C TYR A 158 -10.74 1.39 0.81
N ARG A 159 -12.07 1.43 0.66
CA ARG A 159 -12.97 0.68 1.55
C ARG A 159 -12.75 -0.83 1.45
N LEU A 160 -12.57 -1.36 0.23
CA LEU A 160 -12.27 -2.78 0.02
C LEU A 160 -10.87 -3.15 0.54
N ALA A 161 -9.86 -2.36 0.22
CA ALA A 161 -8.49 -2.57 0.70
C ALA A 161 -8.42 -2.57 2.23
N LYS A 162 -9.09 -1.63 2.90
CA LYS A 162 -9.21 -1.60 4.37
C LYS A 162 -9.82 -2.89 4.92
N LYS A 163 -10.88 -3.38 4.30
CA LYS A 163 -11.54 -4.62 4.75
C LYS A 163 -10.59 -5.82 4.66
N ILE A 164 -9.77 -5.90 3.61
CA ILE A 164 -8.76 -6.94 3.44
C ILE A 164 -7.63 -6.78 4.47
N LEU A 165 -7.06 -5.57 4.58
CA LEU A 165 -5.94 -5.28 5.46
C LEU A 165 -6.28 -5.44 6.95
N LYS A 166 -7.51 -5.12 7.37
CA LYS A 166 -7.94 -5.33 8.77
C LYS A 166 -7.97 -6.78 9.19
N LYS A 167 -8.16 -7.72 8.26
CA LYS A 167 -8.11 -9.16 8.54
C LYS A 167 -6.67 -9.69 8.64
N ASN A 168 -5.69 -8.92 8.19
CA ASN A 168 -4.28 -9.30 8.22
C ASN A 168 -3.62 -8.81 9.53
N GLY A 169 -2.79 -9.66 10.13
CA GLY A 169 -2.11 -9.41 11.40
C GLY A 169 -0.85 -8.53 11.32
N ALA A 170 -0.37 -8.21 10.11
CA ALA A 170 0.79 -7.35 9.93
C ALA A 170 0.61 -5.98 10.61
N LYS A 171 1.63 -5.50 11.31
CA LYS A 171 1.62 -4.15 11.91
C LYS A 171 1.65 -3.07 10.84
N ASN A 172 2.49 -3.26 9.82
CA ASN A 172 2.64 -2.31 8.72
C ASN A 172 1.65 -2.63 7.60
N LYS A 173 0.73 -1.70 7.33
CA LYS A 173 -0.28 -1.82 6.28
C LYS A 173 -0.13 -0.72 5.24
N ARG A 174 -0.26 -1.08 3.97
CA ARG A 174 -0.09 -0.16 2.85
C ARG A 174 -1.11 -0.41 1.74
N ILE A 175 -1.58 0.67 1.13
CA ILE A 175 -2.31 0.70 -0.12
C ILE A 175 -1.45 1.42 -1.14
N VAL A 176 -1.31 0.84 -2.33
CA VAL A 176 -0.63 1.48 -3.46
C VAL A 176 -1.63 1.61 -4.59
N MET A 177 -2.02 2.84 -4.91
CA MET A 177 -2.92 3.16 -6.02
C MET A 177 -2.13 3.29 -7.32
N ILE A 178 -2.60 2.69 -8.41
CA ILE A 178 -2.03 2.84 -9.76
C ILE A 178 -3.14 3.37 -10.67
N THR A 179 -3.05 4.63 -11.07
CA THR A 179 -4.18 5.40 -11.60
C THR A 179 -3.68 6.55 -12.47
N ASP A 180 -4.51 7.09 -13.36
CA ASP A 180 -4.19 8.32 -14.09
C ASP A 180 -4.56 9.61 -13.35
N GLY A 181 -5.14 9.47 -12.15
CA GLY A 181 -5.35 10.57 -11.21
C GLY A 181 -6.75 11.19 -11.21
N HIS A 182 -7.68 10.78 -12.08
CA HIS A 182 -8.99 11.46 -12.27
C HIS A 182 -10.13 10.82 -11.44
N PRO A 183 -10.33 11.12 -10.14
CA PRO A 183 -11.54 10.67 -9.46
C PRO A 183 -12.77 11.30 -10.10
N SER A 184 -13.72 10.44 -10.50
CA SER A 184 -14.95 10.83 -11.20
C SER A 184 -16.20 10.18 -10.59
N ALA A 185 -16.02 9.45 -9.48
CA ALA A 185 -17.08 8.84 -8.72
C ALA A 185 -16.79 8.84 -7.22
N CYS A 186 -17.84 8.97 -6.40
CA CYS A 186 -17.76 8.80 -4.95
C CYS A 186 -19.06 8.15 -4.41
N PHE A 187 -18.98 7.57 -3.21
CA PHE A 187 -20.15 7.05 -2.52
C PHE A 187 -20.98 8.17 -1.90
N ILE A 188 -22.29 7.96 -1.89
CA ILE A 188 -23.24 8.76 -1.14
C ILE A 188 -23.73 7.92 0.03
N ASP A 189 -23.27 8.27 1.23
CA ASP A 189 -23.59 7.51 2.43
C ASP A 189 -24.94 7.94 3.05
N ASN A 190 -25.49 9.11 2.68
CA ASN A 190 -26.75 9.63 3.23
C ASN A 190 -27.70 10.17 2.14
N SER A 191 -28.99 9.86 2.25
CA SER A 191 -30.03 10.33 1.31
C SER A 191 -30.11 11.86 1.22
N ASN A 192 -29.87 12.55 2.34
CA ASN A 192 -29.86 14.02 2.37
C ASN A 192 -28.75 14.63 1.51
N GLU A 193 -27.61 13.94 1.33
CA GLU A 193 -26.53 14.42 0.46
C GLU A 193 -26.91 14.31 -1.02
N LYS A 194 -27.57 13.21 -1.40
CA LYS A 194 -28.11 13.04 -2.75
C LYS A 194 -29.03 14.21 -3.13
N ASP A 195 -29.96 14.57 -2.25
CA ASP A 195 -30.91 15.65 -2.51
C ASP A 195 -30.22 17.01 -2.64
N LYS A 196 -29.16 17.27 -1.87
CA LYS A 196 -28.35 18.49 -2.00
C LYS A 196 -27.65 18.56 -3.36
N ILE A 197 -27.05 17.45 -3.80
CA ILE A 197 -26.38 17.37 -5.11
C ILE A 197 -27.39 17.61 -6.23
N VAL A 198 -28.55 16.94 -6.18
CA VAL A 198 -29.61 17.11 -7.19
C VAL A 198 -30.14 18.55 -7.23
N LYS A 199 -30.33 19.19 -6.07
CA LYS A 199 -30.76 20.60 -5.99
C LYS A 199 -29.75 21.56 -6.63
N GLN A 200 -28.46 21.33 -6.43
CA GLN A 200 -27.41 22.15 -7.03
C GLN A 200 -27.18 21.81 -8.51
N ARG A 201 -27.39 20.54 -8.88
CA ARG A 201 -27.05 19.96 -10.19
C ARG A 201 -28.11 18.94 -10.61
N PRO A 202 -29.20 19.39 -11.25
CA PRO A 202 -30.36 18.54 -11.57
C PRO A 202 -30.05 17.33 -12.46
N TYR A 203 -29.00 17.40 -13.29
CA TYR A 203 -28.62 16.33 -14.24
C TYR A 203 -27.50 15.41 -13.70
N SER A 204 -27.38 15.31 -12.37
CA SER A 204 -26.41 14.44 -11.72
C SER A 204 -26.76 12.96 -11.90
N HIS A 205 -25.75 12.13 -12.20
CA HIS A 205 -25.95 10.70 -12.42
C HIS A 205 -25.63 9.92 -11.15
N PHE A 206 -26.50 8.96 -10.80
CA PHE A 206 -26.32 8.10 -9.64
C PHE A 206 -26.47 6.65 -10.06
N TYR A 207 -25.54 5.82 -9.61
CA TYR A 207 -25.51 4.40 -9.89
C TYR A 207 -25.64 3.62 -8.59
N MET A 208 -26.53 2.63 -8.58
CA MET A 208 -26.67 1.69 -7.48
C MET A 208 -26.24 0.31 -7.99
N PRO A 209 -25.01 -0.13 -7.69
CA PRO A 209 -24.51 -1.41 -8.17
C PRO A 209 -25.30 -2.59 -7.62
N ASP A 210 -25.80 -3.44 -8.52
CA ASP A 210 -26.35 -4.74 -8.17
C ASP A 210 -25.24 -5.78 -8.13
N LYS A 211 -24.93 -6.27 -6.93
CA LYS A 211 -23.87 -7.26 -6.70
C LYS A 211 -24.11 -8.56 -7.47
N GLN A 212 -25.35 -9.03 -7.56
CA GLN A 212 -25.66 -10.31 -8.20
C GLN A 212 -25.46 -10.23 -9.71
N GLU A 213 -25.95 -9.15 -10.32
CA GLU A 213 -25.78 -8.89 -11.75
C GLU A 213 -24.31 -8.72 -12.14
N LEU A 214 -23.57 -7.91 -11.36
CA LEU A 214 -22.14 -7.69 -11.59
C LEU A 214 -21.32 -8.98 -11.48
N ASN A 215 -21.54 -9.78 -10.44
CA ASN A 215 -20.84 -11.06 -10.31
C ASN A 215 -21.26 -12.06 -11.41
N ARG A 216 -22.54 -12.07 -11.81
CA ARG A 216 -23.00 -12.91 -12.93
C ARG A 216 -22.28 -12.58 -14.23
N GLN A 217 -22.10 -11.29 -14.53
CA GLN A 217 -21.50 -10.79 -15.75
C GLN A 217 -19.97 -10.98 -15.77
N TYR A 218 -19.30 -10.74 -14.64
CA TYR A 218 -17.84 -10.66 -14.58
C TYR A 218 -17.16 -11.85 -13.88
N SER A 219 -17.79 -12.54 -12.94
CA SER A 219 -17.17 -13.71 -12.28
C SER A 219 -17.01 -14.88 -13.24
N LYS A 220 -17.94 -15.07 -14.20
CA LYS A 220 -17.83 -16.13 -15.22
C LYS A 220 -16.74 -15.89 -16.27
N LYS A 221 -16.35 -14.63 -16.49
CA LYS A 221 -15.50 -14.23 -17.63
C LYS A 221 -14.06 -13.92 -17.20
N ASN A 222 -13.88 -13.35 -16.01
CA ASN A 222 -12.61 -12.76 -15.55
C ASN A 222 -12.25 -13.11 -14.08
N ASN A 223 -12.93 -14.06 -13.42
CA ASN A 223 -12.72 -14.39 -11.99
C ASN A 223 -12.79 -13.18 -11.02
N ILE A 224 -13.57 -12.17 -11.38
CA ILE A 224 -13.73 -10.96 -10.58
C ILE A 224 -14.82 -11.15 -9.53
N GLU A 225 -14.51 -10.89 -8.27
CA GLU A 225 -15.49 -10.85 -7.16
C GLU A 225 -15.68 -9.40 -6.70
N PHE A 226 -16.90 -8.87 -6.88
CA PHE A 226 -17.27 -7.54 -6.39
C PHE A 226 -17.77 -7.58 -4.95
N GLU A 227 -17.31 -6.61 -4.16
CA GLU A 227 -17.71 -6.46 -2.77
C GLU A 227 -18.41 -5.10 -2.58
N ILE A 228 -19.74 -5.14 -2.59
CA ILE A 228 -20.64 -3.99 -2.54
C ILE A 228 -21.48 -4.09 -1.27
N LYS A 229 -21.73 -2.96 -0.59
CA LYS A 229 -22.73 -2.89 0.48
C LYS A 229 -24.13 -2.74 -0.14
N ASP A 230 -25.11 -3.39 0.48
CA ASP A 230 -26.50 -3.28 0.03
C ASP A 230 -26.97 -1.81 0.01
N ASN A 231 -27.70 -1.44 -1.04
CA ASN A 231 -28.23 -0.09 -1.29
C ASN A 231 -27.16 1.03 -1.33
N GLN A 232 -25.90 0.70 -1.59
CA GLN A 232 -24.85 1.69 -1.71
C GLN A 232 -25.04 2.49 -3.01
N ILE A 233 -25.11 3.82 -2.89
CA ILE A 233 -25.25 4.72 -4.04
C ILE A 233 -23.88 5.30 -4.40
N VAL A 234 -23.57 5.33 -5.68
CA VAL A 234 -22.37 5.96 -6.26
C VAL A 234 -22.83 7.18 -7.05
N TYR A 235 -22.36 8.37 -6.68
CA TYR A 235 -22.49 9.57 -7.50
C TYR A 235 -21.41 9.56 -8.57
N LEU A 236 -21.83 9.79 -9.83
CA LEU A 236 -21.00 9.75 -11.02
C LEU A 236 -20.95 11.15 -11.64
N CYS A 237 -19.76 11.71 -11.74
CA CYS A 237 -19.53 12.99 -12.40
C CYS A 237 -18.18 12.97 -13.10
N TYR A 238 -18.20 12.75 -14.41
CA TYR A 238 -17.03 12.91 -15.24
C TYR A 238 -16.95 14.34 -15.75
N ARG A 239 -15.78 14.97 -15.58
CA ARG A 239 -15.46 16.25 -16.21
C ARG A 239 -14.13 16.08 -16.96
N TYR A 240 -14.08 16.52 -18.20
CA TYR A 240 -12.88 16.38 -19.01
C TYR A 240 -11.73 17.18 -18.38
N ARG A 241 -10.66 16.48 -17.99
CA ARG A 241 -9.44 17.02 -17.36
C ARG A 241 -9.70 17.92 -16.14
N GLN A 242 -10.82 17.70 -15.45
CA GLN A 242 -11.18 18.44 -14.25
C GLN A 242 -11.75 17.46 -13.23
N ILE A 243 -11.47 17.73 -11.96
CA ILE A 243 -12.06 16.98 -10.86
C ILE A 243 -13.26 17.76 -10.37
N ASP A 244 -14.38 17.07 -10.19
CA ASP A 244 -15.51 17.67 -9.51
C ASP A 244 -15.17 17.95 -8.05
N GLN A 245 -15.37 19.19 -7.60
CA GLN A 245 -14.96 19.63 -6.26
C GLN A 245 -15.50 18.71 -5.15
N TYR A 246 -16.79 18.36 -5.20
CA TYR A 246 -17.40 17.48 -4.20
C TYR A 246 -16.75 16.09 -4.20
N ILE A 247 -16.51 15.50 -5.37
CA ILE A 247 -15.86 14.19 -5.50
C ILE A 247 -14.42 14.24 -4.98
N GLY A 248 -13.68 15.30 -5.31
CA GLY A 248 -12.32 15.53 -4.82
C GLY A 248 -12.29 15.58 -3.29
N GLU A 249 -13.12 16.42 -2.68
CA GLU A 249 -13.23 16.55 -1.22
C GLU A 249 -13.59 15.23 -0.53
N GLN A 250 -14.57 14.49 -1.06
CA GLN A 250 -14.95 13.18 -0.53
C GLN A 250 -13.82 12.15 -0.67
N THR A 251 -13.06 12.20 -1.76
CA THR A 251 -11.91 11.31 -1.98
C THR A 251 -10.81 11.58 -0.97
N ILE A 252 -10.43 12.85 -0.77
CA ILE A 252 -9.42 13.28 0.22
C ILE A 252 -9.87 12.87 1.63
N LYS A 253 -11.16 13.07 1.97
CA LYS A 253 -11.72 12.69 3.27
C LYS A 253 -11.61 11.18 3.54
N GLU A 254 -11.94 10.33 2.58
CA GLU A 254 -11.82 8.88 2.74
C GLU A 254 -10.36 8.42 2.81
N ALA A 255 -9.47 9.07 2.05
CA ALA A 255 -8.03 8.81 2.13
C ALA A 255 -7.46 9.16 3.51
N LYS A 256 -7.79 10.36 4.03
CA LYS A 256 -7.42 10.80 5.38
C LYS A 256 -7.92 9.82 6.45
N LYS A 257 -9.19 9.43 6.38
CA LYS A 257 -9.75 8.42 7.30
C LYS A 257 -8.98 7.10 7.24
N THR A 258 -8.61 6.65 6.04
CA THR A 258 -7.85 5.41 5.86
C THR A 258 -6.44 5.51 6.44
N PHE A 259 -5.80 6.67 6.30
CA PHE A 259 -4.51 6.95 6.92
C PHE A 259 -4.58 7.00 8.45
N GLU A 260 -5.61 7.65 9.02
CA GLU A 260 -5.86 7.69 10.47
C GLU A 260 -6.12 6.29 11.07
N GLU A 261 -6.61 5.34 10.27
CA GLU A 261 -6.74 3.92 10.64
C GLU A 261 -5.40 3.15 10.58
N GLY A 262 -4.26 3.83 10.42
CA GLY A 262 -2.90 3.25 10.42
C GLY A 262 -2.50 2.59 9.10
N ILE A 263 -3.18 2.91 7.99
CA ILE A 263 -2.91 2.33 6.67
C ILE A 263 -2.27 3.40 5.78
N ASN A 264 -1.00 3.20 5.43
CA ASN A 264 -0.28 4.10 4.55
C ASN A 264 -0.85 4.04 3.13
N ILE A 265 -0.89 5.17 2.42
CA ILE A 265 -1.38 5.24 1.04
C ILE A 265 -0.30 5.88 0.17
N ASP A 266 0.14 5.17 -0.86
CA ASP A 266 0.96 5.74 -1.93
C ASP A 266 0.16 5.74 -3.24
N THR A 267 0.51 6.67 -4.13
CA THR A 267 -0.08 6.76 -5.47
C THR A 267 0.99 6.75 -6.54
N ILE A 268 0.84 5.85 -7.50
CA ILE A 268 1.59 5.79 -8.75
C ILE A 268 0.66 6.36 -9.83
N MET A 269 0.97 7.58 -10.25
CA MET A 269 0.24 8.27 -11.30
C MET A 269 0.82 7.86 -12.66
N VAL A 270 0.00 7.25 -13.50
CA VAL A 270 0.35 6.87 -14.88
C VAL A 270 -0.33 7.85 -15.82
N SER A 271 0.37 8.92 -16.17
CA SER A 271 -0.15 9.98 -17.04
C SER A 271 0.98 10.60 -17.86
N GLU A 272 0.57 11.31 -18.91
CA GLU A 272 1.43 12.19 -19.71
C GLU A 272 1.07 13.67 -19.52
N ASP A 273 -0.03 13.93 -18.80
CA ASP A 273 -0.61 15.25 -18.58
C ASP A 273 -0.48 15.64 -17.10
N ASP A 274 0.04 16.84 -16.88
CA ASP A 274 0.38 17.41 -15.59
C ASP A 274 -0.83 18.05 -14.87
N THR A 275 -1.97 18.23 -15.55
CA THR A 275 -3.15 18.95 -15.04
C THR A 275 -3.72 18.40 -13.74
N LEU A 276 -3.44 17.14 -13.40
CA LEU A 276 -3.91 16.53 -12.16
C LEU A 276 -2.83 16.29 -11.11
N LEU A 277 -1.59 16.69 -11.39
CA LEU A 277 -0.52 16.55 -10.41
C LEU A 277 -0.88 17.26 -9.10
N ASP A 278 -1.58 18.40 -9.18
CA ASP A 278 -2.00 19.15 -8.00
C ASP A 278 -2.89 18.33 -7.06
N PHE A 279 -3.90 17.63 -7.60
CA PHE A 279 -4.78 16.80 -6.78
C PHE A 279 -4.03 15.61 -6.17
N ILE A 280 -3.18 14.93 -6.94
CA ILE A 280 -2.39 13.81 -6.41
C ILE A 280 -1.37 14.27 -5.37
N ASN A 281 -0.79 15.46 -5.54
CA ASN A 281 0.13 16.05 -4.57
C ASN A 281 -0.61 16.46 -3.29
N GLU A 282 -1.82 17.02 -3.39
CA GLU A 282 -2.68 17.30 -2.24
C GLU A 282 -3.05 16.02 -1.49
N LEU A 283 -3.45 14.97 -2.22
CA LEU A 283 -3.76 13.66 -1.67
C LEU A 283 -2.56 13.08 -0.91
N ALA A 284 -1.39 13.04 -1.56
CA ALA A 284 -0.15 12.53 -0.98
C ALA A 284 0.24 13.30 0.28
N LYS A 285 0.17 14.64 0.24
CA LYS A 285 0.44 15.50 1.40
C LYS A 285 -0.52 15.21 2.56
N THR A 286 -1.81 15.01 2.27
CA THR A 286 -2.84 14.76 3.30
C THR A 286 -2.61 13.47 4.07
N VAL A 287 -2.09 12.44 3.40
CA VAL A 287 -1.87 11.11 3.99
C VAL A 287 -0.40 10.81 4.28
N ASN A 288 0.47 11.83 4.21
CA ASN A 288 1.94 11.68 4.29
C ASN A 288 2.47 10.53 3.41
N GLY A 289 1.85 10.37 2.23
CA GLY A 289 2.10 9.31 1.27
C GLY A 289 3.08 9.73 0.18
N LYS A 290 3.57 8.76 -0.59
CA LYS A 290 4.41 9.02 -1.76
C LYS A 290 3.54 9.16 -3.01
N SER A 291 3.82 10.16 -3.83
CA SER A 291 3.35 10.24 -5.21
C SER A 291 4.51 9.95 -6.17
N ILE A 292 4.33 8.97 -7.06
CA ILE A 292 5.31 8.61 -8.10
C ILE A 292 4.64 8.86 -9.44
N TYR A 293 5.22 9.74 -10.24
CA TYR A 293 4.76 9.98 -11.60
C TYR A 293 5.50 9.07 -12.57
N ILE A 294 4.74 8.36 -13.39
CA ILE A 294 5.25 7.49 -14.43
C ILE A 294 4.69 7.97 -15.77
N ASN A 295 5.60 8.42 -16.63
CA ASN A 295 5.29 8.53 -18.04
C ASN A 295 5.30 7.11 -18.65
N PRO A 296 4.22 6.66 -19.32
CA PRO A 296 4.16 5.35 -19.96
C PRO A 296 5.38 5.00 -20.82
N LYS A 297 6.04 6.01 -21.41
CA LYS A 297 7.23 5.85 -22.27
C LYS A 297 8.51 5.45 -21.52
N ASP A 298 8.62 5.80 -20.24
CA ASP A 298 9.84 5.61 -19.44
C ASP A 298 9.66 4.68 -18.23
N ILE A 299 8.53 3.98 -18.16
CA ILE A 299 8.17 3.11 -17.04
C ILE A 299 9.27 2.07 -16.70
N ASP A 300 9.91 1.53 -17.72
CA ASP A 300 10.96 0.50 -17.58
C ASP A 300 12.20 1.05 -16.88
N LYS A 301 12.53 2.32 -17.10
CA LYS A 301 13.71 2.96 -16.53
C LYS A 301 13.45 3.38 -15.09
N ILE A 302 12.24 3.85 -14.76
CA ILE A 302 11.89 4.39 -13.45
C ILE A 302 11.85 3.27 -12.40
N LEU A 303 11.16 2.16 -12.70
CA LEU A 303 10.99 1.05 -11.76
C LEU A 303 12.34 0.39 -11.42
N ILE A 304 13.22 0.23 -12.41
CA ILE A 304 14.55 -0.33 -12.21
C ILE A 304 15.44 0.65 -11.43
N LYS A 305 15.38 1.95 -11.74
CA LYS A 305 16.23 2.97 -11.09
C LYS A 305 15.87 3.15 -9.62
N ASP A 306 14.58 3.25 -9.27
CA ASP A 306 14.15 3.36 -7.87
C ASP A 306 14.54 2.10 -7.07
N TYR A 307 14.35 0.92 -7.67
CA TYR A 307 14.76 -0.34 -7.08
C TYR A 307 16.29 -0.41 -6.81
N LEU A 308 17.12 -0.02 -7.78
CA LEU A 308 18.58 0.00 -7.63
C LEU A 308 19.05 1.05 -6.61
N LEU A 309 18.37 2.19 -6.53
CA LEU A 309 18.67 3.25 -5.56
C LEU A 309 18.34 2.82 -4.13
N ASN A 310 17.22 2.11 -3.92
CA ASN A 310 16.88 1.55 -2.63
C ASN A 310 17.81 0.39 -2.23
N LYS A 311 18.23 -0.45 -3.18
CA LYS A 311 19.26 -1.48 -2.95
C LYS A 311 20.59 -0.87 -2.47
N LYS A 312 21.01 0.29 -3.01
CA LYS A 312 22.21 1.00 -2.56
C LYS A 312 22.08 1.59 -1.15
N LYS A 313 20.88 2.02 -0.73
CA LYS A 313 20.63 2.45 0.66
C LYS A 313 20.62 1.28 1.63
N THR A 314 20.08 0.12 1.23
CA THR A 314 20.08 -1.09 2.06
C THR A 314 21.49 -1.70 2.20
N ILE A 315 22.34 -1.58 1.18
CA ILE A 315 23.72 -2.12 1.19
C ILE A 315 24.74 -1.13 1.83
N ARG A 316 24.40 0.16 1.96
CA ARG A 316 25.19 1.11 2.76
C ARG A 316 24.64 1.18 4.18
N LYS A 317 24.86 0.13 4.96
CA LYS A 317 24.98 0.21 6.41
C LYS A 317 26.16 -0.65 6.82
#